data_AF-A0A8C4R1K6-F1
#
_entry.id   AF-A0A8C4R1K6-F1
#
_cell.length_a   1.000
_cell.length_b   1.000
_cell.length_c   1.000
_cell.angle_alpha   90.00
_cell.angle_beta   90.00
_cell.angle_gamma   90.00
#
_symmetry.space_group_name_H-M   'P 1'
#
loop_
_entity.id
_entity.type
_entity.pdbx_description
1 polymer ?
#
loop_
_entity_poly.entity_id
_entity_poly.type
_entity_poly.pdbx_seq_one_letter_code
_entity_poly.pdbx_strand_id
1 'polypeptide(L)'
;MFWLFLKPGCGKCLPSCAETDCLEITSIRDTRNGKYAKTPKNSVLREAIENITGSGMEKDTVTVVTGPDLVNLVFLNFTCLVADTAQEWTNELFILSTNLLAQNASRKTFLLKAYTKLTLQLTAEEKISVKHIYKMFPADKKRVETALSNCGAGLPCGRNDSIPLTNFSPEVFLTFIQNLCPRTDTDSIFAEW
;
A
#
# COMPACT_ATOMS: atom_id res chain seq x y z
N MET A 1 3.14 -2.45 10.21
CA MET A 1 2.05 -1.80 9.43
C MET A 1 2.73 -0.84 8.46
N PHE A 2 2.71 -1.10 7.16
CA PHE A 2 3.58 -0.44 6.17
C PHE A 2 2.85 0.40 5.12
N TRP A 3 1.51 0.42 5.16
CA TRP A 3 0.67 1.04 4.14
C TRP A 3 -0.45 1.86 4.80
N LEU A 4 -0.75 3.03 4.23
CA LEU A 4 -1.96 3.80 4.50
C LEU A 4 -2.97 3.55 3.37
N PHE A 5 -4.23 3.35 3.75
CA PHE A 5 -5.32 2.95 2.87
C PHE A 5 -6.21 4.12 2.51
N LEU A 6 -6.47 4.31 1.22
CA LEU A 6 -7.44 5.27 0.75
C LEU A 6 -8.60 4.50 0.12
N LYS A 7 -9.70 4.33 0.85
CA LYS A 7 -10.98 4.03 0.22
C LYS A 7 -11.64 5.35 -0.17
N PRO A 8 -12.00 5.58 -1.44
CA PRO A 8 -12.81 6.73 -1.78
C PRO A 8 -14.16 6.62 -1.07
N GLY A 9 -14.39 7.51 -0.11
CA GLY A 9 -15.67 7.64 0.58
C GLY A 9 -16.69 8.31 -0.34
N CYS A 10 -17.32 7.56 -1.23
CA CYS A 10 -18.49 8.02 -1.97
C CYS A 10 -19.65 7.05 -1.71
N GLY A 11 -20.60 7.47 -0.88
CA GLY A 11 -21.84 6.72 -0.56
C GLY A 11 -22.80 6.51 -1.73
N LYS A 12 -22.36 6.76 -2.98
CA LYS A 12 -23.13 6.57 -4.22
C LYS A 12 -22.36 5.83 -5.32
N CYS A 13 -21.15 5.34 -5.05
CA CYS A 13 -20.47 4.47 -6.00
C CYS A 13 -21.07 3.07 -5.92
N LEU A 14 -21.58 2.59 -7.05
CA LEU A 14 -21.95 1.19 -7.28
C LEU A 14 -20.83 0.25 -6.75
N PRO A 15 -21.15 -0.98 -6.32
CA PRO A 15 -20.19 -1.93 -5.73
C PRO A 15 -19.02 -2.34 -6.65
N SER A 16 -18.92 -1.78 -7.86
CA SER A 16 -17.87 -2.03 -8.86
C SER A 16 -16.67 -1.07 -8.81
N CYS A 17 -16.62 -0.09 -7.90
CA CYS A 17 -15.51 0.88 -7.81
C CYS A 17 -14.55 0.59 -6.63
N ALA A 18 -14.08 -0.66 -6.53
CA ALA A 18 -13.23 -1.13 -5.43
C ALA A 18 -11.73 -1.09 -5.75
N GLU A 19 -11.24 -0.08 -6.48
CA GLU A 19 -9.79 0.07 -6.67
C GLU A 19 -9.18 0.63 -5.39
N THR A 20 -8.35 -0.17 -4.72
CA THR A 20 -7.70 0.21 -3.45
C THR A 20 -6.38 0.90 -3.74
N ASP A 21 -6.30 2.17 -3.35
CA ASP A 21 -5.06 2.94 -3.38
C ASP A 21 -4.26 2.73 -2.09
N CYS A 22 -2.96 2.51 -2.26
CA CYS A 22 -2.02 2.23 -1.17
C CYS A 22 -0.88 3.26 -1.19
N LEU A 23 -0.70 3.97 -0.08
CA LEU A 23 0.45 4.84 0.14
C LEU A 23 1.50 4.13 1.00
N GLU A 24 2.75 4.15 0.57
CA GLU A 24 3.85 3.54 1.30
C GLU A 24 4.23 4.41 2.50
N ILE A 25 4.09 3.91 3.73
CA ILE A 25 4.36 4.72 4.93
C ILE A 25 5.81 5.20 4.96
N THR A 26 6.74 4.39 4.47
CA THR A 26 8.17 4.75 4.43
C THR A 26 8.51 5.82 3.39
N SER A 27 7.59 6.15 2.47
CA SER A 27 7.75 7.29 1.54
C SER A 27 7.15 8.59 2.05
N ILE A 28 6.51 8.58 3.23
CA ILE A 28 6.02 9.79 3.88
C ILE A 28 7.22 10.60 4.40
N ARG A 29 7.19 11.91 4.15
CA ARG A 29 8.23 12.87 4.55
C ARG A 29 7.78 13.74 5.72
N ASP A 30 6.48 14.01 5.80
CA ASP A 30 5.90 14.89 6.81
C ASP A 30 4.37 14.66 6.87
N THR A 31 3.76 14.94 8.01
CA THR A 31 2.30 14.93 8.21
C THR A 31 1.89 16.17 8.98
N ARG A 32 0.82 16.84 8.52
CA ARG A 32 0.44 18.16 9.02
C ARG A 32 -1.04 18.24 9.35
N ASN A 33 -1.36 19.00 10.39
CA ASN A 33 -2.72 19.33 10.81
C ASN A 33 -2.82 20.81 11.20
N GLY A 34 -4.05 21.31 11.35
CA GLY A 34 -4.32 22.66 11.82
C GLY A 34 -3.75 23.69 10.86
N LYS A 35 -3.14 24.75 11.39
CA LYS A 35 -2.57 25.85 10.59
C LYS A 35 -1.50 25.43 9.56
N TYR A 36 -0.94 24.22 9.69
CA TYR A 36 0.06 23.69 8.76
C TYR A 36 -0.54 22.77 7.69
N ALA A 37 -1.82 22.38 7.82
CA ALA A 37 -2.53 21.63 6.82
C ALA A 37 -2.72 22.46 5.54
N LYS A 38 -2.71 21.79 4.39
CA LYS A 38 -3.04 22.39 3.10
C LYS A 38 -4.53 22.27 2.85
N THR A 39 -5.23 23.39 2.96
CA THR A 39 -6.65 23.48 2.57
C THR A 39 -6.81 23.69 1.07
N PRO A 40 -7.93 23.25 0.47
CA PRO A 40 -8.23 23.50 -0.93
C PRO A 40 -8.26 25.00 -1.25
N LYS A 41 -7.63 25.37 -2.36
CA LYS A 41 -7.66 26.75 -2.89
C LYS A 41 -8.91 27.03 -3.73
N ASN A 42 -9.50 26.00 -4.32
CA ASN A 42 -10.71 26.11 -5.10
C ASN A 42 -11.89 26.42 -4.16
N SER A 43 -12.58 27.54 -4.40
CA SER A 43 -13.66 28.02 -3.54
C SER A 43 -14.84 27.05 -3.48
N VAL A 44 -15.21 26.44 -4.61
CA VAL A 44 -16.31 25.47 -4.69
C VAL A 44 -16.01 24.23 -3.85
N LEU A 45 -14.79 23.69 -3.96
CA LEU A 45 -14.37 22.53 -3.17
C LEU A 45 -14.27 22.88 -1.68
N ARG A 46 -13.78 24.07 -1.35
CA ARG A 46 -13.72 24.55 0.03
C ARG A 46 -15.11 24.64 0.64
N GLU A 47 -16.03 25.33 -0.03
CA GLU A 47 -17.41 25.50 0.43
C GLU A 47 -18.12 24.14 0.60
N ALA A 48 -17.91 23.21 -0.35
CA ALA A 48 -18.46 21.86 -0.25
C ALA A 48 -17.98 21.10 1.01
N ILE A 49 -16.72 21.28 1.41
CA ILE A 49 -16.15 20.65 2.61
C ILE A 49 -16.66 21.36 3.87
N GLU A 50 -16.68 22.69 3.90
CA GLU A 50 -17.19 23.47 5.05
C GLU A 50 -18.67 23.20 5.32
N ASN A 51 -19.47 22.96 4.27
CA ASN A 51 -20.86 22.55 4.43
C ASN A 51 -21.01 21.20 5.17
N ILE A 52 -19.97 20.36 5.18
CA ILE A 52 -19.95 19.06 5.86
C ILE A 52 -19.30 19.18 7.24
N THR A 53 -18.16 19.86 7.35
CA THR A 53 -17.34 19.92 8.57
C THR A 53 -17.61 21.14 9.46
N GLY A 54 -18.36 22.12 8.97
CA GLY A 54 -18.46 23.43 9.57
C GLY A 54 -17.26 24.33 9.23
N SER A 55 -17.21 25.50 9.87
CA SER A 55 -16.12 26.47 9.68
C SER A 55 -14.82 26.03 10.36
N GLY A 56 -13.68 26.40 9.74
CA GLY A 56 -12.35 26.10 10.27
C GLY A 56 -11.87 24.68 9.98
N MET A 57 -11.96 24.25 8.71
CA MET A 57 -11.58 22.91 8.26
C MET A 57 -10.11 22.55 8.48
N GLU A 58 -9.23 23.52 8.76
CA GLU A 58 -7.81 23.29 8.98
C GLU A 58 -7.56 22.28 10.11
N LYS A 59 -8.34 22.39 11.20
CA LYS A 59 -8.23 21.50 12.37
C LYS A 59 -8.65 20.06 12.04
N ASP A 60 -9.55 19.90 11.08
CA ASP A 60 -10.10 18.61 10.65
C ASP A 60 -9.35 18.05 9.44
N THR A 61 -8.34 18.77 8.92
CA THR A 61 -7.57 18.37 7.74
C THR A 61 -6.23 17.75 8.13
N VAL A 62 -5.92 16.59 7.55
CA VAL A 62 -4.61 15.94 7.56
C VAL A 62 -3.98 16.10 6.19
N THR A 63 -2.80 16.71 6.14
CA THR A 63 -1.97 16.74 4.93
C THR A 63 -0.81 15.76 5.09
N VAL A 64 -0.79 14.73 4.25
CA VAL A 64 0.32 13.79 4.14
C VAL A 64 1.25 14.24 3.01
N VAL A 65 2.50 14.50 3.33
CA VAL A 65 3.54 14.86 2.37
C VAL A 65 4.36 13.61 2.06
N THR A 66 4.44 13.22 0.79
CA THR A 66 5.17 12.03 0.35
C THR A 66 6.02 12.34 -0.88
N GLY A 67 7.12 11.62 -1.08
CA GLY A 67 7.96 11.82 -2.25
C GLY A 67 9.25 11.00 -2.23
N PRO A 68 9.83 10.69 -3.40
CA PRO A 68 11.09 9.95 -3.49
C PRO A 68 12.28 10.75 -2.92
N ASP A 69 12.19 12.08 -2.88
CA ASP A 69 13.23 12.98 -2.35
C ASP A 69 12.59 14.27 -1.76
N LEU A 70 13.44 15.22 -1.34
CA LEU A 70 13.00 16.46 -0.68
C LEU A 70 12.45 17.52 -1.66
N VAL A 71 12.57 17.32 -2.97
CA VAL A 71 12.13 18.25 -4.01
C VAL A 71 10.82 17.79 -4.65
N ASN A 72 10.76 16.51 -5.01
CA ASN A 72 9.64 15.89 -5.72
C ASN A 72 8.55 15.46 -4.73
N LEU A 73 7.87 16.44 -4.12
CA LEU A 73 6.85 16.22 -3.09
C LEU A 73 5.43 16.20 -3.67
N VAL A 74 4.64 15.23 -3.21
CA VAL A 74 3.21 15.09 -3.42
C VAL A 74 2.48 15.35 -2.11
N PHE A 75 1.38 16.08 -2.17
CA PHE A 75 0.56 16.44 -1.02
C PHE A 75 -0.81 15.80 -1.13
N LEU A 76 -1.13 14.89 -0.22
CA LEU A 76 -2.43 14.25 -0.10
C LEU A 76 -3.18 14.92 1.06
N ASN A 77 -4.41 15.37 0.83
CA ASN A 77 -5.20 16.07 1.84
C ASN A 77 -6.45 15.25 2.15
N PHE A 78 -6.65 14.97 3.44
CA PHE A 78 -7.79 14.24 3.96
C PHE A 78 -8.52 15.12 4.94
N THR A 79 -9.85 15.12 4.88
CA THR A 79 -10.66 15.85 5.86
C THR A 79 -11.42 14.83 6.69
N CYS A 80 -11.18 14.84 8.00
CA CYS A 80 -11.82 13.99 8.97
C CYS A 80 -13.21 14.54 9.29
N LEU A 81 -14.22 13.67 9.31
CA LEU A 81 -15.58 14.04 9.69
C LEU A 81 -15.86 13.89 11.19
N VAL A 82 -14.95 13.19 11.88
CA VAL A 82 -15.02 12.94 13.31
C VAL A 82 -14.03 13.88 14.00
N ALA A 83 -14.50 14.55 15.06
CA ALA A 83 -13.70 15.47 15.86
C ALA A 83 -12.45 14.78 16.43
N ASP A 84 -11.38 15.54 16.64
CA ASP A 84 -10.08 15.14 17.21
C ASP A 84 -9.33 14.01 16.47
N THR A 85 -9.92 13.46 15.41
CA THR A 85 -9.35 12.36 14.63
C THR A 85 -8.16 12.82 13.77
N ALA A 86 -8.23 14.03 13.22
CA ALA A 86 -7.18 14.53 12.34
C ALA A 86 -5.82 14.68 13.04
N GLN A 87 -5.83 15.12 14.31
CA GLN A 87 -4.61 15.27 15.10
C GLN A 87 -4.00 13.90 15.45
N GLU A 88 -4.83 12.91 15.80
CA GLU A 88 -4.40 11.54 16.07
C GLU A 88 -3.74 10.92 14.83
N TRP A 89 -4.41 10.95 13.68
CA TRP A 89 -3.87 10.43 12.42
C TRP A 89 -2.55 11.11 12.04
N THR A 90 -2.45 12.42 12.23
CA THR A 90 -1.24 13.18 11.93
C THR A 90 -0.06 12.68 12.77
N ASN A 91 -0.27 12.48 14.07
CA ASN A 91 0.76 12.03 14.99
C ASN A 91 1.16 10.57 14.72
N GLU A 92 0.19 9.67 14.59
CA GLU A 92 0.46 8.24 14.41
C GLU A 92 1.14 7.95 13.06
N LEU A 93 0.72 8.62 11.98
CA LEU A 93 1.40 8.50 10.69
C LEU A 93 2.83 9.04 10.74
N PHE A 94 3.08 10.12 11.48
CA PHE A 94 4.43 10.64 11.66
C PHE A 94 5.31 9.65 12.41
N ILE A 95 4.82 9.08 13.52
CA ILE A 95 5.54 8.09 14.33
C ILE A 95 5.88 6.86 13.49
N LEU A 96 4.91 6.35 12.71
CA LEU A 96 5.13 5.17 11.87
C LEU A 96 6.11 5.44 10.72
N SER A 97 6.02 6.60 10.06
CA SER A 97 6.89 6.95 8.94
C SER A 97 8.33 7.23 9.36
N THR A 98 8.53 7.78 10.55
CA THR A 98 9.86 8.09 11.12
C THR A 98 10.45 6.97 11.98
N ASN A 99 9.77 5.82 12.08
CA ASN A 99 10.25 4.68 12.85
C ASN A 99 11.54 4.08 12.26
N LEU A 100 12.66 4.24 12.98
CA LEU A 100 13.98 3.77 12.54
C LEU A 100 14.05 2.24 12.36
N LEU A 101 13.34 1.46 13.17
CA LEU A 101 13.31 -0.01 13.04
C LEU A 101 12.53 -0.43 11.79
N ALA A 102 11.47 0.28 11.44
CA ALA A 102 10.71 0.02 10.22
C ALA A 102 11.51 0.37 8.96
N GLN A 103 12.32 1.44 9.01
CA GLN A 103 13.20 1.85 7.90
C GLN A 103 14.38 0.88 7.71
N ASN A 104 14.90 0.31 8.81
CA ASN A 104 16.03 -0.64 8.80
C ASN A 104 15.58 -2.10 8.95
N ALA A 105 14.36 -2.42 8.50
CA ALA A 105 13.81 -3.74 8.67
C ALA A 105 14.57 -4.81 7.88
N SER A 106 14.46 -6.08 8.29
CA SER A 106 15.12 -7.18 7.60
C SER A 106 14.64 -7.36 6.16
N ARG A 107 15.43 -8.04 5.32
CA ARG A 107 15.01 -8.43 3.97
C ARG A 107 13.71 -9.22 3.97
N LYS A 108 13.53 -10.13 4.93
CA LYS A 108 12.29 -10.90 5.10
C LYS A 108 11.10 -9.99 5.35
N THR A 109 11.26 -8.95 6.17
CA THR A 109 10.21 -7.97 6.44
C THR A 109 9.81 -7.19 5.19
N PHE A 110 10.77 -6.78 4.35
CA PHE A 110 10.47 -6.12 3.07
C PHE A 110 9.76 -7.04 2.07
N LEU A 111 10.10 -8.34 2.05
CA LEU A 111 9.33 -9.33 1.27
C LEU A 111 7.90 -9.45 1.78
N LEU A 112 7.70 -9.52 3.09
CA LEU A 112 6.35 -9.55 3.68
C LEU A 112 5.59 -8.25 3.44
N LYS A 113 6.25 -7.09 3.35
CA LYS A 113 5.63 -5.82 2.94
C LYS A 113 5.08 -5.89 1.50
N ALA A 114 5.81 -6.52 0.58
CA ALA A 114 5.37 -6.76 -0.78
C ALA A 114 4.16 -7.71 -0.83
N TYR A 115 4.22 -8.81 -0.06
CA TYR A 115 3.09 -9.71 0.15
C TYR A 115 1.84 -8.96 0.66
N THR A 116 1.99 -8.18 1.72
CA THR A 116 0.89 -7.39 2.29
C THR A 116 0.27 -6.46 1.25
N LYS A 117 1.06 -5.81 0.39
CA LYS A 117 0.50 -4.97 -0.68
C LYS A 117 -0.37 -5.79 -1.65
N LEU A 118 0.05 -6.99 -2.04
CA LEU A 118 -0.76 -7.86 -2.91
C LEU A 118 -2.08 -8.28 -2.25
N THR A 119 -2.06 -8.61 -0.96
CA THR A 119 -3.26 -9.04 -0.22
C THR A 119 -4.21 -7.90 0.14
N LEU A 120 -3.79 -6.65 -0.04
CA LEU A 120 -4.63 -5.47 0.19
C LEU A 120 -5.31 -4.98 -1.08
N GLN A 121 -4.74 -5.26 -2.25
CA GLN A 121 -5.29 -4.88 -3.56
C GLN A 121 -6.10 -6.02 -4.18
N LEU A 122 -7.11 -6.47 -3.43
CA LEU A 122 -8.02 -7.56 -3.81
C LEU A 122 -9.11 -7.08 -4.77
N THR A 123 -9.64 -8.02 -5.56
CA THR A 123 -10.88 -7.81 -6.31
C THR A 123 -12.10 -7.85 -5.37
N ALA A 124 -13.29 -7.53 -5.90
CA ALA A 124 -14.54 -7.61 -5.14
C ALA A 124 -14.83 -9.01 -4.60
N GLU A 125 -14.27 -10.05 -5.22
CA GLU A 125 -14.41 -11.46 -4.85
C GLU A 125 -13.28 -11.95 -3.91
N GLU A 126 -12.56 -11.03 -3.24
CA GLU A 126 -11.46 -11.34 -2.31
C GLU A 126 -10.30 -12.14 -2.94
N LYS A 127 -10.00 -11.86 -4.22
CA LYS A 127 -8.92 -12.52 -4.96
C LYS A 127 -7.80 -11.54 -5.32
N ILE A 128 -6.58 -12.07 -5.41
CA ILE A 128 -5.41 -11.34 -5.90
C ILE A 128 -5.37 -11.49 -7.42
N SER A 129 -5.42 -10.39 -8.16
CA SER A 129 -5.25 -10.43 -9.61
C SER A 129 -3.81 -10.75 -10.00
N VAL A 130 -3.59 -11.71 -10.90
CA VAL A 130 -2.25 -12.04 -11.43
C VAL A 130 -1.62 -10.82 -12.14
N LYS A 131 -2.45 -9.94 -12.72
CA LYS A 131 -2.01 -8.65 -13.27
C LYS A 131 -1.28 -7.79 -12.23
N HIS A 132 -1.71 -7.80 -10.96
CA HIS A 132 -1.04 -7.06 -9.88
C HIS A 132 0.32 -7.67 -9.53
N ILE A 133 0.44 -9.00 -9.57
CA ILE A 133 1.71 -9.70 -9.37
C ILE A 133 2.71 -9.34 -10.48
N TYR A 134 2.29 -9.32 -11.75
CA TYR A 134 3.16 -8.88 -12.85
C TYR A 134 3.59 -7.42 -12.74
N LYS A 135 2.69 -6.52 -12.30
CA LYS A 135 3.06 -5.12 -12.05
C LYS A 135 4.12 -5.00 -10.95
N MET A 136 4.07 -5.87 -9.94
CA MET A 136 5.04 -5.89 -8.84
C MET A 136 6.39 -6.50 -9.25
N PHE A 137 6.38 -7.49 -10.14
CA PHE A 137 7.58 -8.16 -10.66
C PHE A 137 7.68 -8.02 -12.18
N PRO A 138 7.96 -6.82 -12.72
CA PRO A 138 7.84 -6.53 -14.15
C PRO A 138 8.99 -7.08 -15.00
N ALA A 139 10.07 -7.56 -14.38
CA ALA A 139 11.31 -7.89 -15.07
C ALA A 139 11.18 -9.07 -16.06
N ASP A 140 10.48 -10.14 -15.67
CA ASP A 140 10.30 -11.33 -16.51
C ASP A 140 8.96 -12.00 -16.22
N LYS A 141 8.01 -11.79 -17.14
CA LYS A 141 6.65 -12.31 -17.04
C LYS A 141 6.61 -13.84 -17.08
N LYS A 142 7.41 -14.48 -17.94
CA LYS A 142 7.42 -15.95 -18.07
C LYS A 142 7.95 -16.58 -16.79
N ARG A 143 8.98 -15.98 -16.20
CA ARG A 143 9.52 -16.43 -14.92
C ARG A 143 8.51 -16.32 -13.78
N VAL A 144 7.70 -15.26 -13.76
CA VAL A 144 6.58 -15.14 -12.80
C VAL A 144 5.54 -16.24 -13.02
N GLU A 145 5.17 -16.54 -14.25
CA GLU A 145 4.22 -17.61 -14.58
C GLU A 145 4.72 -18.98 -14.09
N THR A 146 5.96 -19.33 -14.42
CA THR A 146 6.60 -20.58 -13.96
C THR A 146 6.72 -20.64 -12.44
N ALA A 147 7.04 -19.52 -11.79
CA ALA A 147 7.15 -19.49 -10.33
C ALA A 147 5.79 -19.72 -9.65
N LEU A 148 4.71 -19.13 -10.17
CA LEU A 148 3.35 -19.34 -9.68
C LEU A 148 2.87 -20.78 -9.91
N SER A 149 3.12 -21.35 -11.09
CA SER A 149 2.74 -22.74 -11.39
C SER A 149 3.45 -23.75 -10.49
N ASN A 150 4.65 -23.42 -9.99
CA ASN A 150 5.43 -24.27 -9.10
C ASN A 150 5.08 -24.09 -7.61
N CYS A 151 4.07 -23.28 -7.27
CA CYS A 151 3.63 -23.07 -5.89
C CYS A 151 2.42 -23.92 -5.53
N GLY A 152 2.47 -24.60 -4.38
CA GLY A 152 1.36 -25.40 -3.85
C GLY A 152 0.91 -26.49 -4.81
N ALA A 153 -0.39 -26.55 -5.11
CA ALA A 153 -0.97 -27.45 -6.12
C ALA A 153 -0.95 -26.87 -7.55
N GLY A 154 -0.21 -25.79 -7.78
CA GLY A 154 -0.23 -25.00 -9.02
C GLY A 154 -1.18 -23.81 -8.91
N LEU A 155 -0.62 -22.61 -8.71
CA LEU A 155 -1.43 -21.39 -8.66
C LEU A 155 -1.81 -20.92 -10.08
N PRO A 156 -2.99 -20.28 -10.24
CA PRO A 156 -3.35 -19.61 -11.48
C PRO A 156 -2.27 -18.59 -11.88
N CYS A 157 -1.88 -18.63 -13.16
CA CYS A 157 -0.77 -17.83 -13.68
C CYS A 157 -1.11 -17.07 -14.95
N GLY A 158 -2.33 -17.19 -15.50
CA GLY A 158 -2.79 -16.41 -16.64
C GLY A 158 -2.97 -14.94 -16.29
N ARG A 159 -2.74 -14.05 -17.26
CA ARG A 159 -2.79 -12.58 -17.04
C ARG A 159 -4.13 -12.07 -16.48
N ASN A 160 -5.22 -12.71 -16.86
CA ASN A 160 -6.57 -12.35 -16.42
C ASN A 160 -7.07 -13.25 -15.28
N ASP A 161 -6.22 -14.14 -14.79
CA ASP A 161 -6.56 -15.02 -13.69
C ASP A 161 -6.49 -14.26 -12.36
N SER A 162 -7.07 -14.88 -11.34
CA SER A 162 -7.05 -14.40 -9.97
C SER A 162 -6.85 -15.56 -9.00
N ILE A 163 -6.12 -15.28 -7.92
CA ILE A 163 -5.76 -16.26 -6.90
C ILE A 163 -6.61 -15.98 -5.66
N PRO A 164 -7.41 -16.95 -5.17
CA PRO A 164 -8.11 -16.79 -3.90
C PRO A 164 -7.14 -16.46 -2.76
N LEU A 165 -7.48 -15.49 -1.90
CA LEU A 165 -6.61 -15.09 -0.79
C LEU A 165 -6.25 -16.28 0.12
N THR A 166 -7.19 -17.19 0.33
CA THR A 166 -7.00 -18.43 1.11
C THR A 166 -5.89 -19.34 0.56
N ASN A 167 -5.59 -19.23 -0.73
CA ASN A 167 -4.59 -20.05 -1.41
C ASN A 167 -3.22 -19.34 -1.50
N PHE A 168 -3.12 -18.11 -1.00
CA PHE A 168 -1.92 -17.29 -1.10
C PHE A 168 -1.46 -16.85 0.29
N SER A 169 -1.04 -17.81 1.11
CA SER A 169 -0.48 -17.55 2.45
C SER A 169 0.92 -16.92 2.37
N PRO A 170 1.45 -16.36 3.47
CA PRO A 170 2.82 -15.85 3.52
C PRO A 170 3.87 -16.90 3.12
N GLU A 171 3.67 -18.16 3.51
CA GLU A 171 4.56 -19.27 3.20
C GLU A 171 4.54 -19.56 1.69
N VAL A 172 3.35 -19.62 1.09
CA VAL A 172 3.20 -19.78 -0.37
C VAL A 172 3.87 -18.64 -1.13
N PHE A 173 3.75 -17.40 -0.63
CA PHE A 173 4.44 -16.26 -1.21
C PHE A 173 5.97 -16.39 -1.12
N LEU A 174 6.52 -16.86 0.00
CA LEU A 174 7.96 -17.07 0.12
C LEU A 174 8.47 -18.17 -0.82
N THR A 175 7.71 -19.26 -0.99
CA THR A 175 7.99 -20.29 -2.00
C THR A 175 7.95 -19.69 -3.41
N PHE A 176 6.96 -18.83 -3.71
CA PHE A 176 6.91 -18.09 -4.97
C PHE A 176 8.18 -17.25 -5.19
N ILE A 177 8.66 -16.54 -4.17
CA ILE A 177 9.91 -15.76 -4.26
C ILE A 177 11.14 -16.65 -4.49
N GLN A 178 11.22 -17.82 -3.86
CA GLN A 178 12.30 -18.78 -4.07
C GLN A 178 12.31 -19.32 -5.50
N ASN A 179 11.13 -19.67 -6.04
CA ASN A 179 10.99 -20.11 -7.43
C ASN A 179 11.26 -18.98 -8.42
N LEU A 180 10.82 -17.76 -8.10
CA LEU A 180 11.04 -16.58 -8.91
C LEU A 180 12.51 -16.17 -8.91
N CYS A 181 13.24 -16.31 -7.82
CA CYS A 181 14.63 -15.92 -7.68
C CYS A 181 15.42 -16.98 -6.90
N PRO A 182 15.80 -18.10 -7.55
CA PRO A 182 16.63 -19.11 -6.91
C PRO A 182 17.97 -18.53 -6.45
N ARG A 183 18.43 -18.95 -5.27
CA ARG A 183 19.63 -18.45 -4.60
C ARG A 183 20.70 -19.53 -4.51
N THR A 184 21.28 -19.87 -5.67
CA THR A 184 22.36 -20.87 -5.78
C THR A 184 23.62 -20.49 -5.00
N ASP A 185 23.82 -19.19 -4.76
CA ASP A 185 24.85 -18.64 -3.89
C ASP A 185 24.64 -19.01 -2.42
N THR A 186 23.40 -19.27 -2.00
CA THR A 186 23.11 -19.79 -0.67
C THR A 186 23.37 -21.29 -0.61
N ASP A 187 23.04 -22.03 -1.66
CA ASP A 187 23.31 -23.47 -1.74
C ASP A 187 24.81 -23.77 -1.65
N SER A 188 25.65 -22.96 -2.32
CA SER A 188 27.12 -23.10 -2.23
C SER A 188 27.65 -22.88 -0.82
N ILE A 189 27.09 -21.91 -0.08
CA ILE A 189 27.47 -21.70 1.32
C ILE A 189 27.27 -22.96 2.12
N PHE A 190 26.15 -23.68 1.97
CA PHE A 190 25.89 -24.92 2.71
C PHE A 190 26.65 -26.15 2.18
N ALA A 191 27.10 -26.13 0.92
CA ALA A 191 27.93 -27.18 0.34
C ALA A 191 29.42 -27.05 0.74
N GLU A 192 29.86 -25.87 1.17
CA GLU A 192 31.23 -25.59 1.61
C GLU A 192 31.50 -25.99 3.08
N TRP A 193 30.51 -26.56 3.80
CA TRP A 193 30.66 -27.10 5.16
C TRP A 193 30.51 -28.61 5.23
#